data_AF-A0A1I1X674-F1
#
_entry.id   AF-A0A1I1X674-F1
#
_cell.length_a   1.000
_cell.length_b   1.000
_cell.length_c   1.000
_cell.angle_alpha   90.00
_cell.angle_beta   90.00
_cell.angle_gamma   90.00
#
_symmetry.space_group_name_H-M   'P 1'
#
loop_
_entity.id
_entity.type
_entity.pdbx_description
1 polymer ?
#
loop_
_entity_poly.entity_id
_entity_poly.type
_entity_poly.pdbx_seq_one_letter_code
_entity_poly.pdbx_strand_id
1 'polypeptide(L)' 'MTQEALASAALVHRNYLADVERGLKSPTVRILYNLAVGLQTTPDKLLKQALSYLDDEAKRLAAVALLPERKPGRPPKQVE' A
#
# COMPACT_ATOMS: atom_id res chain seq x y z
N MET A 1 -7.55 8.63 -12.73
CA MET A 1 -8.94 8.20 -12.45
C MET A 1 -9.29 8.59 -11.02
N THR A 2 -10.53 9.04 -10.76
CA THR A 2 -11.00 9.31 -9.38
C THR A 2 -11.51 8.03 -8.73
N GLN A 3 -11.58 7.98 -7.39
CA GLN A 3 -12.12 6.82 -6.66
C GLN A 3 -13.59 6.56 -7.00
N GLU A 4 -14.38 7.61 -7.19
CA GLU A 4 -15.79 7.49 -7.59
C GLU A 4 -15.93 6.93 -9.01
N ALA A 5 -15.08 7.35 -9.93
CA ALA A 5 -15.04 6.80 -11.28
C ALA A 5 -14.63 5.31 -11.28
N LEU A 6 -13.63 4.93 -10.47
CA LEU A 6 -13.25 3.52 -10.32
C LEU A 6 -14.37 2.69 -9.69
N ALA A 7 -15.00 3.19 -8.64
CA ALA A 7 -16.10 2.50 -7.98
C ALA A 7 -17.25 2.22 -8.96
N SER A 8 -17.62 3.21 -9.77
CA SER A 8 -18.59 3.06 -10.85
C SER A 8 -18.15 2.02 -11.88
N ALA A 9 -16.90 2.09 -12.37
CA ALA A 9 -16.37 1.15 -13.36
C ALA A 9 -16.26 -0.29 -12.83
N ALA A 10 -16.00 -0.46 -11.53
CA ALA A 10 -15.86 -1.76 -10.87
C ALA A 10 -17.18 -2.30 -10.29
N LEU A 11 -18.29 -1.58 -10.48
CA LEU A 11 -19.62 -1.92 -9.98
C LEU A 11 -19.63 -2.12 -8.45
N VAL A 12 -18.97 -1.23 -7.72
CA VAL A 12 -18.95 -1.20 -6.25
C VAL A 12 -19.31 0.17 -5.71
N HIS A 13 -19.75 0.23 -4.46
CA HIS A 13 -19.99 1.51 -3.80
C HIS A 13 -18.67 2.22 -3.47
N ARG A 14 -18.58 3.54 -3.66
CA ARG A 14 -17.39 4.34 -3.36
C ARG A 14 -16.87 4.12 -1.93
N ASN A 15 -17.76 4.08 -0.94
CA ASN A 15 -17.36 3.85 0.46
C ASN A 15 -16.75 2.45 0.67
N TYR A 16 -17.24 1.44 -0.04
CA TYR A 16 -16.64 0.11 0.02
C TYR A 16 -15.22 0.11 -0.57
N LEU A 17 -15.02 0.80 -1.71
CA LEU A 17 -13.68 0.98 -2.28
C LEU A 17 -12.75 1.73 -1.30
N ALA A 18 -13.26 2.76 -0.62
CA ALA A 18 -12.51 3.47 0.42
C ALA A 18 -12.13 2.59 1.61
N ASP A 19 -13.04 1.70 2.05
CA ASP A 19 -12.74 0.72 3.10
C ASP A 19 -11.67 -0.27 2.65
N VAL A 20 -11.71 -0.71 1.39
CA VAL A 20 -10.69 -1.63 0.82
C VAL A 20 -9.32 -0.97 0.75
N GLU A 21 -9.22 0.26 0.24
CA GLU A 21 -7.94 0.98 0.12
C GLU A 21 -7.29 1.26 1.49
N ARG A 22 -8.09 1.37 2.55
CA ARG A 22 -7.62 1.54 3.94
C ARG A 22 -7.32 0.21 4.64
N GLY A 23 -7.54 -0.93 3.98
CA GLY A 23 -7.38 -2.26 4.58
C GLY A 23 -8.46 -2.63 5.59
N LEU A 24 -9.58 -1.91 5.63
CA LEU A 24 -10.71 -2.19 6.54
C LEU A 24 -11.62 -3.32 6.02
N LYS A 25 -11.59 -3.59 4.72
CA LYS A 25 -12.32 -4.69 4.09
C LYS A 25 -11.46 -5.47 3.12
N SER A 26 -11.65 -6.78 3.12
CA SER A 26 -11.05 -7.69 2.14
C SER A 26 -11.96 -7.83 0.92
N PRO A 27 -11.50 -7.48 -0.30
CA PRO A 27 -12.26 -7.72 -1.50
C PRO A 27 -12.33 -9.21 -1.85
N THR A 28 -13.45 -9.66 -2.42
CA THR A 28 -13.52 -11.00 -3.01
C THR A 28 -12.73 -11.04 -4.31
N VAL A 29 -12.41 -12.24 -4.79
CA VAL A 29 -11.74 -12.43 -6.09
C VAL A 29 -12.54 -11.78 -7.24
N ARG A 30 -13.86 -11.83 -7.18
CA ARG A 30 -14.73 -11.16 -8.17
C ARG A 30 -14.57 -9.64 -8.15
N ILE A 31 -14.47 -9.04 -6.96
CA ILE A 31 -14.23 -7.59 -6.84
C ILE A 31 -12.84 -7.22 -7.35
N LEU A 32 -11.81 -8.01 -7.03
CA LEU A 32 -10.47 -7.81 -7.58
C LEU A 32 -10.47 -7.84 -9.11
N TYR A 33 -11.22 -8.76 -9.71
CA TYR A 33 -11.41 -8.82 -11.16
C TYR A 33 -12.06 -7.54 -11.70
N ASN A 34 -13.17 -7.09 -11.10
CA ASN A 34 -13.86 -5.88 -11.53
C ASN A 34 -12.99 -4.62 -11.41
N LEU A 35 -12.22 -4.51 -10.32
CA LEU A 35 -11.28 -3.40 -10.11
C LEU A 35 -10.20 -3.39 -11.18
N ALA A 36 -9.64 -4.55 -11.53
CA ALA A 36 -8.67 -4.65 -12.61
C ALA A 36 -9.26 -4.19 -13.96
N VAL A 37 -10.47 -4.63 -14.29
CA VAL A 37 -11.19 -4.18 -15.50
C VAL A 37 -11.41 -2.67 -15.49
N GLY A 38 -11.89 -2.09 -14.37
CA GLY A 38 -12.09 -0.65 -14.22
C GLY A 38 -10.78 0.16 -14.33
N LEU A 39 -9.67 -0.42 -13.90
CA LEU A 39 -8.31 0.11 -14.06
C LEU A 39 -7.70 -0.14 -15.45
N GLN A 40 -8.44 -0.75 -16.38
CA GLN A 40 -7.97 -1.09 -17.72
C GLN A 40 -6.71 -1.98 -17.69
N THR A 41 -6.67 -2.89 -16.72
CA THR A 41 -5.59 -3.87 -16.56
C THR A 41 -6.18 -5.27 -16.38
N THR A 42 -5.29 -6.25 -16.27
CA THR A 42 -5.67 -7.63 -15.97
C THR A 42 -5.46 -7.93 -14.47
N PRO A 43 -6.23 -8.86 -13.88
CA PRO A 43 -6.09 -9.18 -12.46
C PRO A 43 -4.68 -9.66 -12.08
N ASP A 44 -4.02 -10.41 -12.96
CA ASP A 44 -2.64 -10.88 -12.76
C ASP A 44 -1.64 -9.72 -12.68
N LYS A 45 -1.78 -8.71 -13.55
CA LYS A 45 -0.94 -7.51 -13.52
C LYS A 45 -1.16 -6.71 -12.25
N LEU A 46 -2.42 -6.52 -11.85
CA LEU A 46 -2.78 -5.81 -10.62
C LEU A 46 -2.15 -6.48 -9.39
N LEU A 47 -2.32 -7.80 -9.25
CA LEU A 47 -1.77 -8.56 -8.12
C LEU A 47 -0.24 -8.59 -8.14
N LYS A 48 0.38 -8.76 -9.30
CA LYS A 48 1.85 -8.74 -9.42
C LYS A 48 2.44 -7.39 -9.00
N GLN A 49 1.78 -6.29 -9.37
CA GLN A 49 2.18 -4.95 -8.90
C GLN A 49 2.02 -4.82 -7.38
N ALA A 50 0.87 -5.23 -6.82
CA ALA A 50 0.63 -5.17 -5.38
C ALA A 50 1.68 -5.97 -4.59
N LEU A 51 2.01 -7.19 -5.02
CA LEU A 51 3.03 -8.03 -4.39
C LEU A 51 4.41 -7.37 -4.40
N SER A 52 4.81 -6.77 -5.52
CA SER A 52 6.07 -6.03 -5.62
C SER A 52 6.14 -4.87 -4.61
N TYR A 53 5.06 -4.11 -4.44
CA TYR A 53 5.01 -3.03 -3.44
C TYR A 53 5.16 -3.56 -2.02
N LEU A 54 4.46 -4.65 -1.68
CA LEU A 54 4.52 -5.27 -0.36
C LEU A 54 5.90 -5.85 -0.05
N ASP A 55 6.55 -6.50 -1.03
CA ASP A 55 7.91 -7.02 -0.89
C ASP A 55 8.91 -5.88 -0.64
N ASP A 56 8.77 -4.76 -1.33
CA ASP A 56 9.64 -3.60 -1.14
C ASP A 56 9.38 -2.90 0.19
N GLU A 57 8.14 -2.82 0.64
CA GLU A 57 7.79 -2.33 1.97
C GLU A 57 8.37 -3.23 3.07
N ALA A 58 8.24 -4.55 2.95
CA ALA A 58 8.83 -5.51 3.87
C ALA A 58 10.36 -5.35 3.95
N LYS A 59 11.04 -5.18 2.81
CA LYS A 59 12.49 -4.91 2.77
C LYS A 59 12.85 -3.59 3.46
N ARG A 60 12.07 -2.53 3.26
CA ARG A 60 12.29 -1.22 3.93
C ARG A 60 12.16 -1.34 5.44
N LEU A 61 11.11 -2.00 5.93
CA LEU A 61 10.89 -2.23 7.35
C LEU A 61 12.02 -3.07 7.96
N ALA A 62 12.46 -4.12 7.27
CA ALA A 62 13.60 -4.93 7.70
C ALA A 62 14.91 -4.12 7.74
N ALA A 63 15.15 -3.24 6.75
CA ALA A 63 16.34 -2.39 6.72
C ALA A 63 16.37 -1.39 7.88
N VAL A 64 15.23 -0.79 8.25
CA VAL A 64 15.11 0.08 9.44
C VAL A 64 15.39 -0.69 10.73
N ALA A 65 14.86 -1.91 10.85
CA ALA A 65 15.11 -2.76 12.01
C ALA A 65 16.59 -3.20 12.15
N LEU A 66 17.34 -3.22 11.05
CA LEU A 66 18.78 -3.54 11.01
C LEU A 66 19.68 -2.32 11.19
N LEU A 67 19.13 -1.10 11.34
CA LEU A 67 19.94 0.06 11.65
C LEU A 67 20.48 -0.07 13.09
N PRO A 68 21.79 0.03 13.31
CA PRO A 68 22.32 0.04 14.67
C PRO A 68 21.72 1.22 15.42
N GLU A 69 21.31 0.99 16.67
CA GLU A 69 20.86 2.01 17.61
C GLU A 69 21.75 3.25 17.47
N ARG A 70 21.16 4.41 17.14
CA ARG A 70 21.90 5.66 17.09
C ARG A 70 22.46 5.89 18.49
N LYS A 71 23.76 5.63 18.69
CA LYS A 71 24.43 5.97 19.95
C LYS A 71 24.12 7.44 20.23
N PRO A 72 23.65 7.78 21.45
CA PRO A 72 23.37 9.16 21.78
C PRO A 72 24.64 9.98 21.51
N GLY A 73 24.48 11.03 20.69
CA GLY A 73 25.59 11.89 20.31
C GLY A 73 26.30 12.41 21.55
N ARG A 74 27.64 12.46 21.50
CA ARG A 74 28.47 12.99 22.58
C ARG A 74 27.90 14.36 23.00
N PRO A 75 27.62 14.61 24.30
CA PRO A 75 27.12 15.89 24.72
C PRO A 75 28.13 16.98 24.32
N PRO A 76 27.64 18.19 23.96
CA PRO A 76 28.52 19.28 23.56
C PRO A 76 29.55 19.53 24.66
N LYS A 77 30.83 19.63 24.26
CA LYS A 77 31.89 20.04 25.18
C LYS A 77 31.50 21.40 25.72
N GLN A 78 31.32 21.50 27.04
CA GLN A 78 31.28 22.80 27.70
C GLN A 78 32.64 23.45 27.46
N VAL A 79 32.63 24.58 26.77
CA VAL A 79 33.80 25.43 26.58
C VAL A 79 33.87 26.29 27.84
N GLU A 80 34.99 26.21 28.56
CA GLU A 80 35.30 27.10 29.71
C GLU A 80 35.34 28.57 29.30
#